data_AF-R6E4P7-F1
#
_entry.id   AF-R6E4P7-F1
#
_cell.length_a   1.000
_cell.length_b   1.000
_cell.length_c   1.000
_cell.angle_alpha   90.00
_cell.angle_beta   90.00
_cell.angle_gamma   90.00
#
_symmetry.space_group_name_H-M   'P 1'
#
loop_
_entity.id
_entity.type
_entity.pdbx_description
1 polymer ?
#
loop_
_entity_poly.entity_id
_entity_poly.type
_entity_poly.pdbx_seq_one_letter_code
_entity_poly.pdbx_strand_id
1 'polypeptide(L)'
;MKLFKRTDLIIIIAVLLAAAAISVPRLMNSDKLTAEIYVDGKLEETIDLSSIEKEYIISPNSEPKVEITVGNNEIYFSHAECKDKLCVKSGKLTSGGETAACLPARVVISVKSIKNKTDIMTY
;
A
#
# COMPACT_ATOMS: atom_id res chain seq x y z
N MET A 1 -18.02 6.01 -53.50
CA MET A 1 -18.69 5.66 -52.23
C MET A 1 -18.42 6.76 -51.22
N LYS A 2 -19.43 7.52 -50.77
CA LYS A 2 -19.26 8.64 -49.83
C LYS A 2 -19.11 8.08 -48.41
N LEU A 3 -17.86 7.84 -48.00
CA LEU A 3 -17.49 7.23 -46.71
C LEU A 3 -17.44 8.21 -45.53
N PHE A 4 -17.90 9.46 -45.70
CA PHE A 4 -18.02 10.42 -44.60
C PHE A 4 -19.43 11.00 -44.56
N LYS A 5 -20.32 10.30 -43.83
CA LYS A 5 -21.55 10.92 -43.34
C LYS A 5 -21.25 11.49 -41.96
N ARG A 6 -21.81 12.68 -41.66
CA ARG A 6 -21.72 13.34 -40.34
C ARG A 6 -22.09 12.40 -39.18
N THR A 7 -22.88 11.37 -39.47
CA THR A 7 -23.28 10.30 -38.55
C THR A 7 -22.13 9.40 -38.12
N ASP A 8 -21.17 9.09 -39.00
CA ASP A 8 -20.03 8.22 -38.68
C ASP A 8 -19.05 8.91 -37.71
N LEU A 9 -18.87 10.23 -37.89
CA LEU A 9 -18.12 11.08 -36.96
C LEU A 9 -18.78 11.11 -35.56
N ILE A 10 -20.11 11.13 -35.49
CA ILE A 10 -20.85 11.10 -34.21
C ILE A 10 -20.64 9.76 -33.51
N ILE A 11 -20.64 8.65 -34.24
CA ILE A 11 -20.41 7.31 -33.68
C ILE A 11 -18.97 7.19 -33.14
N ILE A 12 -17.97 7.68 -33.90
CA ILE A 12 -16.58 7.68 -33.46
C ILE A 12 -16.39 8.50 -32.17
N ILE A 13 -16.99 9.70 -32.10
CA ILE A 13 -16.93 10.55 -30.90
C ILE A 13 -17.63 9.88 -29.72
N ALA A 14 -18.78 9.24 -29.92
CA ALA A 14 -19.51 8.53 -28.87
C ALA A 14 -18.70 7.35 -28.32
N VAL A 15 -18.04 6.58 -29.18
CA VAL A 15 -17.17 5.46 -28.78
C VAL A 15 -15.93 5.96 -28.03
N LEU A 16 -15.32 7.05 -28.47
CA LEU A 16 -14.19 7.69 -27.76
C LEU A 16 -14.60 8.20 -26.38
N LEU A 17 -15.78 8.84 -26.25
CA LEU A 17 -16.31 9.30 -24.96
C LEU A 17 -16.62 8.14 -24.02
N ALA A 18 -17.21 7.05 -24.53
CA ALA A 18 -17.48 5.85 -23.75
C ALA A 18 -16.19 5.18 -23.26
N ALA A 19 -15.15 5.10 -24.11
CA ALA A 19 -13.85 4.56 -23.74
C ALA A 19 -13.15 5.43 -22.68
N ALA A 20 -13.22 6.76 -22.81
CA ALA A 20 -12.67 7.70 -21.84
C ALA A 20 -13.41 7.63 -20.48
N ALA A 21 -14.74 7.54 -20.50
CA ALA A 21 -15.54 7.46 -19.28
C ALA A 21 -15.22 6.21 -18.44
N ILE A 22 -14.81 5.10 -19.08
CA ILE A 22 -14.45 3.85 -18.40
C ILE A 22 -12.99 3.87 -17.92
N SER A 23 -12.08 4.54 -18.64
CA SER A 23 -10.65 4.54 -18.33
C SER A 23 -10.24 5.55 -17.26
N VAL A 24 -10.89 6.72 -17.20
CA VAL A 24 -10.58 7.79 -16.23
C VAL A 24 -10.71 7.36 -14.76
N PRO A 25 -11.79 6.70 -14.31
CA PRO A 25 -11.91 6.29 -12.90
C PRO A 25 -10.92 5.18 -12.52
N ARG A 26 -10.40 4.40 -13.48
CA ARG A 26 -9.38 3.38 -13.20
C ARG A 26 -8.00 3.97 -12.99
N LEU A 27 -7.69 5.12 -13.59
CA LEU A 27 -6.39 5.77 -13.47
C LEU A 27 -6.30 6.65 -12.21
N MET A 28 -7.43 7.20 -11.74
CA MET A 28 -7.50 8.02 -10.53
C MET A 28 -7.64 7.23 -9.24
N ASN A 29 -7.81 5.90 -9.33
CA ASN A 29 -7.85 5.05 -8.15
C ASN A 29 -6.40 4.75 -7.72
N SER A 30 -5.69 5.78 -7.26
CA SER A 30 -4.37 5.62 -6.64
C SER A 30 -4.50 4.57 -5.56
N ASP A 31 -3.74 3.48 -5.70
CA ASP A 31 -3.71 2.38 -4.75
C ASP A 31 -3.38 2.97 -3.37
N LYS A 32 -4.40 3.11 -2.50
CA LYS A 32 -4.19 3.57 -1.13
C LYS A 32 -3.42 2.49 -0.39
N LEU A 33 -2.21 2.85 0.00
CA LEU A 33 -1.30 2.00 0.76
C LEU A 33 -1.41 2.36 2.23
N THR A 34 -1.80 1.40 3.05
CA THR A 34 -1.99 1.57 4.49
C THR A 34 -1.10 0.59 5.23
N ALA A 35 -0.30 1.07 6.18
CA ALA A 35 0.48 0.25 7.08
C ALA A 35 -0.27 0.05 8.41
N GLU A 36 -0.35 -1.19 8.86
CA GLU A 36 -0.89 -1.55 10.16
C GLU A 36 0.25 -2.06 11.04
N ILE A 37 0.37 -1.47 12.23
CA ILE A 37 1.37 -1.86 13.23
C ILE A 37 0.67 -2.62 14.34
N TYR A 38 1.10 -3.86 14.53
CA TYR A 38 0.62 -4.75 15.56
C TYR A 38 1.69 -4.93 16.64
N VAL A 39 1.29 -4.79 17.89
CA VAL A 39 2.14 -5.09 19.06
C VAL A 39 1.38 -6.10 19.90
N ASP A 40 2.03 -7.22 20.24
CA ASP A 40 1.39 -8.31 20.99
C ASP A 40 0.11 -8.85 20.33
N GLY A 41 0.05 -8.79 18.99
CA GLY A 41 -1.11 -9.22 18.21
C GLY A 41 -2.30 -8.27 18.26
N LYS A 42 -2.16 -7.09 18.88
CA LYS A 42 -3.19 -6.02 18.86
C LYS A 42 -2.79 -4.93 17.88
N LEU A 43 -3.76 -4.44 17.13
CA LEU A 43 -3.58 -3.31 16.24
C LEU A 43 -3.45 -2.04 17.09
N GLU A 44 -2.23 -1.50 17.16
CA GLU A 44 -1.96 -0.27 17.92
C GLU A 44 -2.11 0.95 17.00
N GLU A 45 -1.64 0.86 15.77
CA GLU A 45 -1.59 2.01 14.86
C GLU A 45 -1.90 1.61 13.42
N THR A 46 -2.58 2.51 12.70
CA THR A 46 -2.86 2.39 11.27
C THR A 46 -2.47 3.68 10.59
N ILE A 47 -1.62 3.59 9.59
CA ILE A 47 -0.96 4.72 8.98
C ILE A 47 -1.21 4.69 7.47
N ASP A 48 -1.77 5.76 6.92
CA ASP A 48 -1.91 5.92 5.48
C ASP A 48 -0.59 6.41 4.88
N LEU A 49 0.18 5.48 4.30
CA LEU A 49 1.48 5.75 3.68
C LEU A 49 1.36 6.69 2.47
N SER A 50 0.18 6.76 1.85
CA SER A 50 -0.06 7.59 0.66
C SER A 50 -0.24 9.07 0.99
N SER A 51 -0.50 9.38 2.27
CA SER A 51 -0.75 10.73 2.76
C SER A 51 0.46 11.33 3.49
N ILE A 52 1.59 10.62 3.55
CA ILE A 52 2.78 11.04 4.30
C ILE A 52 3.79 11.74 3.38
N GLU A 53 3.99 13.03 3.60
CA GLU A 53 5.02 13.83 2.91
C GLU A 53 6.36 13.88 3.67
N LYS A 54 6.36 13.63 4.99
CA LYS A 54 7.55 13.72 5.85
C LYS A 54 7.82 12.40 6.55
N GLU A 55 9.07 11.97 6.48
CA GLU A 55 9.53 10.77 7.19
C GLU A 55 9.58 11.01 8.70
N TYR A 56 9.09 10.05 9.48
CA TYR A 56 9.16 10.05 10.94
C TYR A 56 9.43 8.65 11.48
N ILE A 57 9.85 8.58 12.75
CA ILE A 57 10.21 7.34 13.44
C ILE A 57 9.21 7.07 14.55
N ILE A 58 8.78 5.81 14.64
CA ILE A 58 7.89 5.27 15.65
C ILE A 58 8.65 4.24 16.46
N SER A 59 8.56 4.37 17.78
CA SER A 59 9.15 3.41 18.72
C SER A 59 8.03 2.78 19.55
N PRO A 60 7.44 1.67 19.10
CA PRO A 60 6.41 0.97 19.88
C PRO A 60 6.98 0.50 21.21
N ASN A 61 6.12 0.44 22.23
CA ASN A 61 6.50 -0.01 23.56
C ASN A 61 6.63 -1.54 23.58
N SER A 62 7.78 -2.05 23.12
CA SER A 62 8.09 -3.47 23.05
C SER A 62 9.47 -3.77 23.63
N GLU A 63 9.63 -4.96 24.19
CA GLU A 63 10.93 -5.50 24.63
C GLU A 63 11.25 -6.76 23.84
N PRO A 64 12.41 -6.83 23.15
CA PRO A 64 13.44 -5.80 22.96
C PRO A 64 12.97 -4.58 22.14
N LYS A 65 13.67 -3.42 22.24
CA LYS A 65 13.24 -2.20 21.55
C LYS A 65 13.42 -2.31 20.04
N VAL A 66 12.50 -1.69 19.32
CA VAL A 66 12.54 -1.55 17.86
C VAL A 66 12.21 -0.11 17.47
N GLU A 67 12.79 0.35 16.36
CA GLU A 67 12.46 1.61 15.73
C GLU A 67 11.97 1.34 14.31
N ILE A 68 10.85 1.96 13.98
CA ILE A 68 10.16 1.82 12.70
C ILE A 68 10.17 3.17 12.03
N THR A 69 10.68 3.25 10.82
CA THR A 69 10.66 4.47 10.03
C THR A 69 9.54 4.40 9.01
N VAL A 70 8.76 5.48 8.91
CA VAL A 70 7.62 5.62 8.02
C VAL A 70 7.76 6.91 7.22
N GLY A 71 7.67 6.81 5.89
CA GLY A 71 7.78 7.97 5.01
C GLY A 71 7.79 7.55 3.55
N ASN A 72 7.61 8.49 2.61
CA ASN A 72 7.78 8.24 1.17
C ASN A 72 7.07 6.98 0.63
N ASN A 73 5.84 6.71 1.06
CA ASN A 73 5.09 5.52 0.67
C ASN A 73 5.72 4.17 1.10
N GLU A 74 6.67 4.20 2.04
CA GLU A 74 7.43 3.04 2.52
C GLU A 74 7.44 2.96 4.06
N ILE A 75 7.56 1.73 4.58
CA ILE A 75 7.70 1.47 6.01
C ILE A 75 8.72 0.36 6.26
N TYR A 76 9.58 0.52 7.25
CA TYR A 76 10.63 -0.45 7.58
C TYR A 76 11.14 -0.34 9.00
N PHE A 77 11.74 -1.42 9.49
CA PHE A 77 12.49 -1.39 10.73
C PHE A 77 13.86 -0.75 10.51
N SER A 78 14.08 0.44 11.05
CA SER A 78 15.38 1.12 11.01
C SER A 78 16.34 0.59 12.07
N HIS A 79 15.81 0.21 13.24
CA HIS A 79 16.59 -0.37 14.32
C HIS A 79 15.85 -1.51 15.02
N ALA A 80 16.60 -2.51 15.48
CA ALA A 80 16.12 -3.54 16.39
C ALA A 80 17.25 -4.01 17.30
N GLU A 81 16.97 -4.09 18.60
CA GLU A 81 17.89 -4.65 19.60
C GLU A 81 17.95 -6.19 19.56
N CYS A 82 17.12 -6.84 18.74
CA CYS A 82 17.11 -8.29 18.60
C CYS A 82 18.41 -8.81 17.94
N LYS A 83 18.81 -10.02 18.33
CA LYS A 83 20.07 -10.63 17.86
C LYS A 83 20.07 -10.92 16.35
N ASP A 84 18.95 -11.38 15.83
CA ASP A 84 18.87 -11.89 14.46
C ASP A 84 18.75 -10.77 13.42
N LYS A 85 18.23 -9.61 13.85
CA LYS A 85 17.98 -8.41 13.02
C LYS A 85 17.26 -8.72 11.71
N LEU A 86 16.43 -9.77 11.68
CA LEU A 86 15.73 -10.22 10.47
C LEU A 86 14.77 -9.15 9.97
N CYS A 87 14.05 -8.47 10.88
CA CYS A 87 13.16 -7.37 10.57
C CYS A 87 13.86 -6.19 9.87
N VAL A 88 15.07 -5.83 10.31
CA VAL A 88 15.88 -4.78 9.66
C VAL A 88 16.39 -5.26 8.29
N LYS A 89 16.77 -6.54 8.18
CA LYS A 89 17.19 -7.16 6.91
C LYS A 89 16.06 -7.33 5.90
N SER A 90 14.81 -7.40 6.34
CA SER A 90 13.63 -7.40 5.45
C SER A 90 13.57 -6.14 4.59
N GLY A 91 14.17 -5.03 5.05
CA GLY A 91 14.25 -3.80 4.29
C GLY A 91 12.91 -3.09 4.18
N LYS A 92 12.74 -2.38 3.07
CA LYS A 92 11.63 -1.45 2.84
C LYS A 92 10.40 -2.15 2.30
N LEU A 93 9.29 -2.01 3.02
CA LEU A 93 7.97 -2.46 2.58
C LEU A 93 7.33 -1.31 1.79
N THR A 94 7.03 -1.57 0.53
CA THR A 94 6.54 -0.56 -0.44
C THR A 94 5.26 -1.00 -1.14
N SER A 95 4.90 -2.29 -1.04
CA SER A 95 3.76 -2.87 -1.76
C SER A 95 2.75 -3.51 -0.81
N GLY A 96 1.48 -3.48 -1.21
CA GLY A 96 0.41 -4.16 -0.47
C GLY A 96 0.59 -5.68 -0.45
N GLY A 97 0.38 -6.29 0.71
CA GLY A 97 0.62 -7.70 0.99
C GLY A 97 1.99 -7.97 1.62
N GLU A 98 2.91 -7.01 1.58
CA GLU A 98 4.21 -7.15 2.23
C GLU A 98 4.06 -7.02 3.75
N THR A 99 4.81 -7.83 4.49
CA THR A 99 4.76 -7.86 5.96
C THR A 99 6.17 -8.10 6.50
N ALA A 100 6.54 -7.39 7.56
CA ALA A 100 7.77 -7.65 8.32
C ALA A 100 7.43 -7.82 9.80
N ALA A 101 8.09 -8.77 10.45
CA ALA A 101 7.84 -9.09 11.85
C ALA A 101 9.14 -9.15 12.64
N CYS A 102 9.15 -8.54 13.82
CA CYS A 102 10.13 -8.75 14.85
C CYS A 102 9.55 -9.73 15.88
N LEU A 103 9.80 -11.02 15.69
CA LEU A 103 9.29 -12.07 16.59
C LEU A 103 9.66 -11.85 18.07
N PRO A 104 10.92 -11.51 18.42
CA PRO A 104 11.28 -11.32 19.83
C PRO A 104 10.54 -10.14 20.47
N ALA A 105 10.35 -9.05 19.72
CA ALA A 105 9.64 -7.86 20.20
C ALA A 105 8.11 -7.97 20.08
N ARG A 106 7.60 -9.04 19.46
CA ARG A 106 6.16 -9.25 19.18
C ARG A 106 5.53 -8.08 18.39
N VAL A 107 6.33 -7.45 17.53
CA VAL A 107 5.91 -6.34 16.67
C VAL A 107 5.80 -6.82 15.22
N VAL A 108 4.68 -6.54 14.57
CA VAL A 108 4.43 -6.89 13.17
C VAL A 108 3.96 -5.65 12.42
N ILE A 109 4.55 -5.42 11.25
CA ILE A 109 4.14 -4.38 10.30
C ILE A 109 3.53 -5.09 9.10
N SER A 110 2.28 -4.79 8.79
CA SER A 110 1.62 -5.30 7.59
C SER A 110 1.20 -4.14 6.69
N VAL A 111 1.64 -4.16 5.43
CA VAL A 111 1.22 -3.18 4.44
C VAL A 111 0.03 -3.74 3.69
N LYS A 112 -1.11 -3.08 3.78
CA LYS A 112 -2.32 -3.39 3.02
C LYS A 112 -2.48 -2.39 1.89
N SER A 113 -2.75 -2.90 0.69
CA SER A 113 -3.27 -2.08 -0.40
C SER A 113 -4.78 -2.25 -0.41
N ILE A 114 -5.52 -1.14 -0.37
CA ILE A 114 -6.97 -1.16 -0.59
C ILE A 114 -7.18 -1.33 -2.11
N LYS A 115 -6.85 -2.51 -2.63
CA LYS A 115 -7.36 -2.97 -3.92
C LYS A 115 -8.72 -3.56 -3.65
N ASN A 116 -9.74 -2.95 -4.25
CA ASN A 116 -11.09 -3.50 -4.33
C ASN A 116 -11.10 -4.68 -5.30
N LYS A 117 -10.29 -5.70 -4.99
CA LYS A 117 -10.19 -6.96 -5.71
C LYS A 117 -10.18 -8.03 -4.62
N THR A 118 -11.32 -8.69 -4.51
CA THR A 118 -11.54 -9.88 -3.69
C THR A 118 -10.38 -10.85 -3.84
N ASP A 119 -9.51 -10.93 -2.83
CA ASP A 119 -8.54 -12.03 -2.72
C ASP A 119 -9.32 -13.26 -2.27
N ILE A 120 -9.61 -14.14 -3.23
CA ILE A 120 -10.21 -15.44 -2.98
C ILE A 120 -9.07 -16.35 -2.56
N MET A 121 -8.89 -16.55 -1.25
CA MET A 121 -8.03 -17.62 -0.74
C MET A 121 -8.72 -18.95 -1.05
N THR A 122 -8.22 -19.67 -2.05
CA THR A 122 -8.66 -21.04 -2.35
C THR A 122 -7.83 -21.99 -1.49
N TYR A 123 -8.52 -22.82 -0.70
CA TYR A 123 -7.94 -23.85 0.18
C TYR A 123 -7.51 -25.08 -0.62
#